data_AF-A0A7L2CZD0-F1
#
_entry.id   AF-A0A7L2CZD0-F1
#
_cell.length_a   1.000
_cell.length_b   1.000
_cell.length_c   1.000
_cell.angle_alpha   90.00
_cell.angle_beta   90.00
_cell.angle_gamma   90.00
#
_symmetry.space_group_name_H-M   'P 1'
#
loop_
_entity.id
_entity.type
_entity.pdbx_description
1 polymer ?
#
loop_
_entity_poly.entity_id
_entity_poly.type
_entity_poly.pdbx_seq_one_letter_code
_entity_poly.pdbx_strand_id
1 'polypeptide(L)' 'LRPLLDALLTAKHHWGLDIQVTLIPTFDSLVMHEWYQETHERQQELGITVLGSNSTVAMQDETFPACKVEF' A
#
# COMPACT_ATOMS: atom_id res chain seq x y z
N LEU A 1 -8.47 -9.56 7.30
CA LEU A 1 -7.61 -8.64 6.51
C LEU A 1 -8.37 -8.01 5.35
N ARG A 2 -9.01 -8.81 4.49
CA ARG A 2 -9.75 -8.31 3.32
C ARG A 2 -10.72 -7.14 3.59
N PRO A 3 -11.65 -7.20 4.57
CA PRO A 3 -12.57 -6.06 4.81
C PRO A 3 -11.87 -4.76 5.19
N LEU A 4 -10.71 -4.84 5.85
CA LEU A 4 -9.89 -3.69 6.24
C LEU A 4 -9.25 -3.04 5.01
N LEU A 5 -8.73 -3.86 4.09
CA LEU A 5 -8.14 -3.39 2.84
C LEU A 5 -9.21 -2.76 1.92
N ASP A 6 -10.39 -3.38 1.84
CA ASP A 6 -11.52 -2.84 1.06
C ASP A 6 -12.05 -1.52 1.65
N ALA A 7 -12.08 -1.40 2.98
CA ALA A 7 -12.41 -0.14 3.64
C ALA A 7 -11.41 0.97 3.32
N LEU A 8 -10.12 0.64 3.13
CA LEU A 8 -9.07 1.59 2.78
C LEU A 8 -9.29 2.17 1.37
N LEU A 9 -9.61 1.33 0.37
CA LEU A 9 -9.98 1.81 -0.97
C LEU A 9 -11.23 2.67 -0.95
N THR A 10 -12.23 2.21 -0.20
CA THR A 10 -13.49 2.93 -0.05
C THR A 10 -13.23 4.30 0.57
N ALA A 11 -12.43 4.40 1.63
CA ALA A 11 -12.07 5.66 2.24
C ALA A 11 -11.35 6.59 1.24
N LYS A 12 -10.32 6.10 0.53
CA LYS A 12 -9.56 6.92 -0.44
C LYS A 12 -10.44 7.53 -1.53
N HIS A 13 -11.45 6.79 -2.00
CA HIS A 13 -12.40 7.28 -3.00
C HIS A 13 -13.17 8.54 -2.54
N HIS A 14 -13.42 8.69 -1.23
CA HIS A 14 -14.20 9.80 -0.68
C HIS A 14 -13.37 11.02 -0.29
N TRP A 15 -12.04 11.01 -0.46
CA TRP A 15 -11.19 12.10 0.03
C TRP A 15 -11.40 13.43 -0.72
N GLY A 16 -12.00 13.41 -1.91
CA GLY A 16 -12.29 14.62 -2.69
C GLY A 16 -11.05 15.42 -3.12
N LEU A 17 -9.86 14.84 -2.93
CA LEU A 17 -8.55 15.42 -3.24
C LEU A 17 -7.72 14.40 -4.00
N ASP A 18 -7.02 14.86 -5.02
CA ASP A 18 -6.08 14.05 -5.80
C ASP A 18 -4.73 13.94 -5.07
N ILE A 19 -4.73 13.15 -4.00
CA ILE A 19 -3.54 12.84 -3.20
C ILE A 19 -3.05 11.45 -3.60
N GLN A 20 -1.77 11.35 -3.95
CA GLN A 20 -1.09 10.08 -4.17
C GLN A 20 -0.76 9.41 -2.83
N VAL A 21 -1.02 8.11 -2.72
CA VAL A 21 -0.83 7.33 -1.48
C VAL A 21 0.09 6.15 -1.76
N THR A 22 1.10 5.97 -0.92
CA THR A 22 1.92 4.76 -0.92
C THR A 22 1.52 3.87 0.26
N LEU A 23 1.02 2.67 -0.03
CA LEU A 23 0.68 1.66 0.97
C LEU A 23 1.82 0.63 1.07
N ILE A 24 2.34 0.44 2.28
CA ILE A 24 3.41 -0.53 2.57
C ILE A 24 2.87 -1.53 3.59
N PRO A 25 2.47 -2.74 3.16
CA PRO A 25 2.00 -3.78 4.05
C PRO A 25 3.19 -4.33 4.83
N THR A 26 3.14 -4.22 6.15
CA THR A 26 4.15 -4.79 7.05
C THR A 26 3.88 -6.25 7.40
N PHE A 27 2.68 -6.75 7.09
CA PHE A 27 2.30 -8.14 7.24
C PHE A 27 2.02 -8.76 5.86
N ASP A 28 2.94 -9.60 5.42
CA ASP A 28 2.82 -10.36 4.17
C ASP A 28 1.86 -11.55 4.37
N SER A 29 0.83 -11.64 3.53
CA SER A 29 -0.14 -12.73 3.58
C SER A 29 -0.80 -12.96 2.23
N LEU A 30 -1.24 -14.20 1.98
CA LEU A 30 -1.94 -14.56 0.75
C LEU A 30 -3.17 -13.66 0.48
N VAL A 31 -3.93 -13.34 1.52
CA VAL A 31 -5.12 -12.46 1.42
C VAL A 31 -4.74 -11.05 0.93
N MET A 32 -3.56 -10.54 1.31
CA MET A 32 -3.07 -9.25 0.84
C MET A 32 -2.64 -9.32 -0.63
N HIS A 33 -1.97 -10.41 -1.03
CA HIS A 33 -1.59 -10.64 -2.42
C HIS A 33 -2.81 -10.76 -3.34
N GLU A 34 -3.81 -11.55 -2.95
CA GLU A 34 -5.06 -11.70 -3.70
C GLU A 34 -5.80 -10.37 -3.81
N TRP A 35 -5.94 -9.64 -2.69
CA TRP A 35 -6.55 -8.31 -2.72
C TRP A 35 -5.81 -7.33 -3.63
N TYR A 36 -4.47 -7.34 -3.59
CA TYR A 36 -3.66 -6.48 -4.46
C TYR A 36 -3.93 -6.78 -5.94
N GLN A 37 -3.90 -8.05 -6.34
CA GLN A 37 -4.14 -8.45 -7.73
C GLN A 37 -5.57 -8.11 -8.18
N GLU A 38 -6.57 -8.42 -7.36
CA GLU A 38 -7.98 -8.21 -7.70
C GLU A 38 -8.38 -6.73 -7.75
N THR A 39 -7.67 -5.85 -7.04
CA THR A 39 -8.02 -4.42 -6.94
C THR A 39 -6.99 -3.49 -7.54
N HIS A 40 -5.99 -4.02 -8.26
CA HIS A 40 -4.86 -3.25 -8.81
C HIS A 40 -5.30 -2.08 -9.69
N GLU A 41 -6.25 -2.28 -10.61
CA GLU A 41 -6.77 -1.21 -11.48
C GLU A 41 -7.43 -0.09 -10.66
N ARG A 42 -8.27 -0.47 -9.70
CA ARG A 42 -8.94 0.49 -8.80
C ARG A 42 -7.95 1.26 -7.93
N GLN A 43 -6.85 0.61 -7.52
CA GLN A 43 -5.78 1.30 -6.79
C GLN A 43 -5.12 2.37 -7.67
N GLN A 44 -4.82 2.05 -8.94
CA GLN A 44 -4.25 3.01 -9.89
C GLN A 44 -5.18 4.21 -10.13
N GLU A 45 -6.48 3.97 -10.34
CA GLU A 45 -7.49 5.02 -10.48
C GLU A 45 -7.56 5.94 -9.26
N LEU A 46 -7.34 5.38 -8.07
CA LEU A 46 -7.36 6.12 -6.81
C LEU A 46 -6.02 6.77 -6.46
N GLY A 47 -4.97 6.61 -7.28
CA GLY A 47 -3.62 7.11 -6.99
C GLY A 47 -2.95 6.38 -5.81
N ILE A 48 -3.26 5.09 -5.63
CA ILE A 48 -2.64 4.24 -4.60
C ILE A 48 -1.55 3.39 -5.27
N THR A 49 -0.33 3.48 -4.75
CA THR A 49 0.78 2.58 -5.07
C THR A 49 1.01 1.64 -3.90
N VAL A 50 0.97 0.33 -4.13
CA VAL A 50 1.27 -0.67 -3.10
C VAL A 50 2.68 -1.19 -3.30
N LEU A 51 3.50 -1.11 -2.26
CA LEU A 51 4.86 -1.64 -2.24
C LEU A 51 4.88 -3.01 -1.54
N GLY A 52 5.82 -3.86 -1.93
CA GLY A 52 6.01 -5.15 -1.25
C GLY A 52 6.61 -4.96 0.15
N SER A 53 6.45 -5.95 1.02
CA SER A 53 7.08 -5.98 2.36
C SER A 53 8.61 -5.87 2.30
N ASN A 54 9.21 -6.38 1.22
CA ASN A 54 10.65 -6.30 0.93
C ASN A 54 11.07 -5.02 0.19
N SER A 55 10.15 -4.09 -0.05
CA SER A 55 10.50 -2.82 -0.69
C SER A 55 11.42 -1.99 0.19
N THR A 56 12.24 -1.16 -0.44
CA THR A 56 13.14 -0.23 0.23
C THR A 56 12.75 1.21 -0.08
N VAL A 57 12.95 2.11 0.88
CA VAL A 57 12.85 3.55 0.68
C VAL A 57 14.27 4.08 0.55
N ALA A 58 14.56 4.75 -0.56
CA ALA A 58 15.79 5.49 -0.72
C ALA A 58 15.65 6.84 0.01
N MET A 59 16.54 7.09 0.97
CA MET A 59 16.67 8.39 1.62
C MET A 59 18.10 8.88 1.41
N GLN A 60 18.24 9.97 0.65
CA GLN A 60 19.54 10.49 0.22
C GLN A 60 20.37 9.41 -0.49
N ASP A 61 21.57 9.10 0.00
CA ASP A 61 22.49 8.11 -0.57
C ASP A 61 22.31 6.70 0.03
N GLU A 62 21.31 6.50 0.90
CA GLU A 62 21.07 5.25 1.61
C GLU A 62 19.72 4.62 1.25
N THR A 63 19.64 3.28 1.36
CA THR A 63 18.41 2.53 1.15
C THR A 63 18.02 1.80 2.43
N PHE A 64 16.77 1.99 2.85
CA PHE A 64 16.24 1.42 4.09
C PHE A 64 15.12 0.45 3.77
N PRO A 65 15.00 -0.70 4.45
CA PRO A 65 13.81 -1.53 4.36
C PRO A 65 12.58 -0.69 4.72
N ALA A 66 11.58 -0.69 3.85
CA ALA A 66 10.36 0.08 4.06
C ALA A 66 9.60 -0.36 5.34
N CYS A 67 9.85 -1.59 5.80
CA CYS A 67 9.27 -2.16 7.01
C CYS A 67 10.27 -2.30 8.18
N LYS A 68 11.30 -1.44 8.28
CA LYS A 68 12.20 -1.47 9.45
C LYS A 68 11.52 -0.84 10.68
N VAL A 69 10.63 -1.58 11.33
CA VAL A 69 10.19 -1.27 12.69
C VAL A 69 11.23 -1.84 13.65
N GLU A 70 12.19 -1.01 14.06
CA GLU A 70 13.05 -1.30 15.22
C GLU A 70 12.36 -0.71 16.46
N PHE A 71 12.11 -1.57 17.45
CA PHE A 71 11.73 -1.17 18.82
C PHE A 71 12.97 -0.98 19.68
#